data_AF-A0A1W9PC80-F1
#
_entry.id   AF-A0A1W9PC80-F1
#
_cell.length_a   1.000
_cell.length_b   1.000
_cell.length_c   1.000
_cell.angle_alpha   90.00
_cell.angle_beta   90.00
_cell.angle_gamma   90.00
#
_symmetry.space_group_name_H-M   'P 1'
#
loop_
_entity.id
_entity.type
_entity.pdbx_description
1 polymer ?
#
loop_
_entity_poly.entity_id
_entity_poly.type
_entity_poly.pdbx_seq_one_letter_code
_entity_poly.pdbx_strand_id
1 'polypeptide(L)'
;MMKLTISNLKRNLFIGFFIVLFILLISEKNLFAITFCLAVFLFASVFAFCKFNKLFKSRKGRSQLADKKAKEKEFLILMIFISFFSAIISLVRGFLPKILVGIYLLIILLGLFTNIIKRIVTRKRLPTLLKRLQQDPGIKVFEKVIDSYLSIDDLKNALKYANNALKRYPDSAILFTYKAVIYRRSHEDEKAVPLIKKALEIEPRSRFAREVEMKLQGLGFKVFPPPKSFWKL
;
A
#
# COMPACT_ATOMS: atom_id res chain seq x y z
N MET A 1 36.47 -5.77 11.62
CA MET A 1 36.02 -4.42 12.02
C MET A 1 35.73 -3.59 10.77
N MET A 2 34.72 -2.69 10.83
CA MET A 2 34.37 -1.68 9.82
C MET A 2 33.50 -2.12 8.60
N LYS A 3 32.21 -2.37 8.86
CA LYS A 3 31.13 -2.34 7.83
C LYS A 3 29.83 -1.65 8.30
N LEU A 4 29.93 -0.75 9.29
CA LEU A 4 29.16 0.51 9.18
C LEU A 4 29.90 1.32 8.11
N THR A 5 29.31 2.16 7.25
CA THR A 5 29.43 3.62 7.53
C THR A 5 28.77 4.54 6.49
N ILE A 6 27.88 4.10 5.57
CA ILE A 6 27.22 5.08 4.66
C ILE A 6 25.72 5.24 4.93
N SER A 7 24.92 4.15 5.00
CA SER A 7 23.47 4.31 5.29
C SER A 7 23.21 4.75 6.73
N ASN A 8 23.99 4.23 7.67
CA ASN A 8 23.87 4.59 9.08
C ASN A 8 24.42 5.99 9.35
N LEU A 9 25.49 6.41 8.65
CA LEU A 9 26.03 7.76 8.79
C LEU A 9 25.04 8.79 8.27
N LYS A 10 24.46 8.58 7.08
CA LYS A 10 23.38 9.44 6.55
C LYS A 10 22.20 9.47 7.51
N ARG A 11 21.71 8.31 7.96
CA ARG A 11 20.59 8.21 8.90
C ARG A 11 20.86 8.96 10.22
N ASN A 12 22.06 8.82 10.78
CA ASN A 12 22.43 9.48 12.03
C ASN A 12 22.62 10.99 11.85
N LEU A 13 23.14 11.43 10.70
CA LEU A 13 23.22 12.86 10.34
C LEU A 13 21.82 13.47 10.24
N PHE A 14 20.88 12.73 9.63
CA PHE A 14 19.47 13.14 9.52
C PHE A 14 18.78 13.21 10.87
N ILE A 15 18.96 12.21 11.74
CA ILE A 15 18.41 12.21 13.10
C ILE A 15 18.95 13.40 13.90
N GLY A 16 20.26 13.67 13.82
CA GLY A 16 20.87 14.84 14.45
C GLY A 16 20.26 16.16 13.96
N PHE A 17 20.05 16.31 12.65
CA PHE A 17 19.40 17.49 12.08
C PHE A 17 17.98 17.70 12.61
N PHE A 18 17.15 16.64 12.69
CA PHE A 18 15.78 16.76 13.21
C PHE A 18 15.73 17.05 14.71
N ILE A 19 16.68 16.55 15.50
CA ILE A 19 16.80 16.89 16.92
C ILE A 19 17.13 18.38 17.08
N VAL A 20 18.08 18.91 16.28
CA VAL A 20 18.43 20.34 16.30
C VAL A 20 17.25 21.20 15.84
N LEU A 21 16.56 20.81 14.76
CA LEU A 21 15.38 21.51 14.27
C LEU A 21 14.23 21.51 15.30
N PHE A 22 14.04 20.40 16.02
CA PHE A 22 13.06 20.27 17.10
C PHE A 22 13.39 21.17 18.29
N ILE A 23 14.67 21.25 18.69
CA ILE A 23 15.14 22.16 19.75
C ILE A 23 14.94 23.63 19.32
N LEU A 24 15.21 23.97 18.05
CA LEU A 24 14.99 25.32 17.51
C LEU A 24 13.50 25.69 17.43
N LEU A 25 12.63 24.72 17.11
CA LEU A 25 11.17 24.90 17.11
C LEU A 25 10.62 25.14 18.53
N ILE A 26 11.16 24.47 19.55
CA ILE A 26 10.80 24.68 20.97
C ILE A 26 11.31 26.02 21.48
N SER A 27 12.45 26.49 20.99
CA SER A 27 13.09 27.70 21.51
C SER A 27 12.40 29.01 21.10
N GLU A 28 11.45 29.00 20.15
CA GLU A 28 10.75 30.18 19.60
C GLU A 28 11.64 31.32 19.08
N LYS A 29 12.98 31.18 19.02
CA LYS A 29 13.86 32.35 18.84
C LYS A 29 14.11 32.82 17.41
N ASN A 30 13.73 32.09 16.36
CA ASN A 30 13.86 32.65 15.00
C ASN A 30 13.10 31.90 13.91
N LEU A 31 11.90 32.39 13.57
CA LEU A 31 11.07 31.87 12.48
C LEU A 31 11.82 31.83 11.15
N PHE A 32 12.65 32.84 10.87
CA PHE A 32 13.43 32.95 9.64
C PHE A 32 14.48 31.84 9.53
N ALA A 33 15.18 31.52 10.62
CA ALA A 33 16.16 30.44 10.66
C ALA A 33 15.51 29.06 10.46
N ILE A 34 14.34 28.86 11.06
CA ILE A 34 13.55 27.62 10.90
C ILE A 34 13.11 27.48 9.45
N THR A 35 12.56 28.53 8.83
CA THR A 35 12.13 28.49 7.42
C THR A 35 13.31 28.27 6.47
N PHE A 36 14.47 28.87 6.75
CA PHE A 36 15.67 28.70 5.94
C PHE A 36 16.23 27.27 6.03
N CYS A 37 16.35 26.72 7.25
CA CYS A 37 16.77 25.33 7.45
C CYS A 37 15.83 24.33 6.77
N LEU A 38 14.52 24.56 6.84
CA LEU A 38 13.52 23.72 6.18
C LEU A 38 13.59 23.79 4.66
N ALA A 39 13.79 24.98 4.09
CA ALA A 39 13.93 25.16 2.65
C ALA A 39 15.18 24.45 2.10
N VAL A 40 16.33 24.61 2.77
CA VAL A 40 17.58 23.94 2.40
C VAL A 40 17.43 22.41 2.48
N PHE A 41 16.72 21.93 3.50
CA PHE A 41 16.48 20.50 3.68
C PHE A 41 15.51 19.91 2.65
N LEU A 42 14.42 20.62 2.34
CA LEU A 42 13.49 20.26 1.26
C LEU A 42 14.22 20.17 -0.08
N PHE A 43 15.05 21.17 -0.38
CA PHE A 43 15.85 21.21 -1.59
C PHE A 43 16.81 20.01 -1.68
N ALA A 44 17.54 19.69 -0.61
CA ALA A 44 18.44 18.53 -0.56
C ALA A 44 17.70 17.19 -0.72
N SER A 45 16.51 17.07 -0.13
CA SER A 45 15.67 15.87 -0.18
C SER A 45 15.09 15.63 -1.57
N VAL A 46 14.56 16.68 -2.20
CA VAL A 46 14.04 16.65 -3.57
C VAL A 46 15.17 16.37 -4.56
N PHE A 47 16.33 17.00 -4.39
CA PHE A 47 17.51 16.75 -5.23
C PHE A 47 17.99 15.29 -5.13
N ALA A 48 18.06 14.74 -3.91
CA ALA A 48 18.40 13.34 -3.68
C ALA A 48 17.37 12.38 -4.33
N PHE A 49 16.07 12.70 -4.21
CA PHE A 49 14.99 11.94 -4.84
C PHE A 49 15.05 11.97 -6.37
N CYS A 50 15.26 13.15 -6.97
CA CYS A 50 15.42 13.30 -8.42
C CYS A 50 16.62 12.51 -8.95
N LYS A 51 17.77 12.58 -8.26
CA LYS A 51 18.97 11.80 -8.60
C LYS A 51 18.72 10.29 -8.48
N PHE A 52 18.02 9.86 -7.43
CA PHE A 52 17.64 8.46 -7.23
C PHE A 52 16.69 7.96 -8.32
N ASN A 53 15.70 8.77 -8.72
CA ASN A 53 14.73 8.42 -9.77
C ASN A 53 15.39 8.31 -11.15
N LYS A 54 16.36 9.19 -11.46
CA LYS A 54 17.15 9.13 -12.70
C LYS A 54 18.01 7.86 -12.77
N LEU A 55 18.62 7.45 -11.65
CA LEU A 55 19.37 6.19 -11.53
C LEU A 55 18.47 4.95 -11.61
N PHE A 56 17.20 5.05 -11.22
CA PHE A 56 16.23 3.96 -11.28
C PHE A 56 15.77 3.68 -12.71
N LYS A 57 15.47 4.71 -13.51
CA LYS A 57 15.10 4.55 -14.94
C LYS A 57 16.19 3.83 -15.76
N SER A 58 17.46 3.99 -15.39
CA SER A 58 18.62 3.39 -16.09
C SER A 58 18.86 1.91 -15.77
N ARG A 59 18.36 1.37 -14.65
CA ARG A 59 18.71 0.01 -14.17
C ARG A 59 17.48 -0.88 -14.04
N LYS A 60 16.92 -1.29 -15.17
CA LYS A 60 15.85 -2.30 -15.23
C LYS A 60 16.47 -3.70 -15.15
N GLY A 61 16.63 -4.22 -13.93
CA GLY A 61 17.05 -5.62 -13.73
C GLY A 61 17.60 -5.93 -12.34
N ARG A 62 17.04 -6.99 -11.72
CA ARG A 62 17.37 -7.68 -10.45
C ARG A 62 16.41 -7.42 -9.27
N SER A 63 15.61 -8.45 -8.99
CA SER A 63 14.45 -8.51 -8.09
C SER A 63 14.77 -8.27 -6.60
N GLN A 64 15.94 -8.65 -6.10
CA GLN A 64 16.32 -8.40 -4.69
C GLN A 64 16.86 -6.99 -4.45
N LEU A 65 17.54 -6.40 -5.45
CA LEU A 65 18.04 -5.02 -5.37
C LEU A 65 16.90 -4.01 -5.53
N ALA A 66 15.85 -4.37 -6.29
CA ALA A 66 14.63 -3.58 -6.45
C ALA A 66 13.89 -3.38 -5.12
N ASP A 67 13.86 -4.40 -4.27
CA ASP A 67 13.12 -4.38 -3.01
C ASP A 67 13.81 -3.54 -1.92
N LYS A 68 15.15 -3.58 -1.86
CA LYS A 68 15.96 -2.69 -1.00
C LYS A 68 15.87 -1.23 -1.46
N LYS A 69 15.86 -0.99 -2.77
CA LYS A 69 15.73 0.35 -3.36
C LYS A 69 14.31 0.90 -3.31
N ALA A 70 13.28 0.05 -3.32
CA ALA A 70 11.89 0.46 -3.09
C ALA A 70 11.70 1.00 -1.66
N LYS A 71 12.31 0.34 -0.66
CA LYS A 71 12.34 0.85 0.72
C LYS A 71 13.03 2.21 0.85
N GLU A 72 14.13 2.43 0.12
CA GLU A 72 14.81 3.72 0.09
C GLU A 72 13.96 4.82 -0.57
N LYS A 73 13.20 4.47 -1.63
CA LYS A 73 12.26 5.39 -2.29
C LYS A 73 11.09 5.77 -1.40
N GLU A 74 10.48 4.80 -0.71
CA GLU A 74 9.41 5.04 0.25
C GLU A 74 9.88 5.90 1.43
N PHE A 75 11.10 5.66 1.92
CA PHE A 75 11.72 6.48 2.96
C PHE A 75 11.94 7.93 2.51
N LEU A 76 12.44 8.15 1.28
CA LEU A 76 12.62 9.50 0.72
C LEU A 76 11.30 10.25 0.54
N ILE A 77 10.23 9.58 0.13
CA ILE A 77 8.90 10.19 0.00
C ILE A 77 8.38 10.63 1.38
N LEU A 78 8.48 9.75 2.38
CA LEU A 78 8.09 10.06 3.76
C LEU A 78 8.82 11.30 4.29
N MET A 79 10.12 11.42 3.98
CA MET A 79 10.95 12.55 4.40
C MET A 79 10.52 13.88 3.74
N ILE A 80 10.20 13.86 2.44
CA ILE A 80 9.66 15.04 1.74
C ILE A 80 8.35 15.49 2.38
N PHE A 81 7.46 14.55 2.73
CA PHE A 81 6.21 14.85 3.43
C PHE A 81 6.44 15.48 4.81
N ILE A 82 7.38 14.96 5.61
CA ILE A 82 7.72 15.50 6.93
C ILE A 82 8.27 16.94 6.82
N SER A 83 9.08 17.22 5.82
CA SER A 83 9.66 18.56 5.62
C SER A 83 8.66 19.57 5.06
N PHE A 84 7.71 19.13 4.24
CA PHE A 84 6.62 19.96 3.76
C PHE A 84 5.64 20.29 4.90
N PHE A 85 5.41 19.31 5.79
CA PHE A 85 4.60 19.46 7.00
C PHE A 85 5.14 20.54 7.94
N SER A 86 6.44 20.54 8.23
CA SER A 86 7.07 21.55 9.06
C SER A 86 7.04 22.96 8.45
N ALA A 87 7.07 23.06 7.10
CA ALA A 87 6.94 24.33 6.39
C ALA A 87 5.50 24.87 6.41
N ILE A 88 4.48 24.01 6.34
CA ILE A 88 3.07 24.42 6.48
C ILE A 88 2.79 24.93 7.91
N ILE A 89 3.32 24.25 8.92
CA ILE A 89 3.19 24.66 10.34
C ILE A 89 3.82 26.03 10.60
N SER A 90 4.92 26.36 9.91
CA SER A 90 5.58 27.67 10.03
C SER A 90 4.84 28.79 9.27
N LEU A 91 4.15 28.47 8.17
CA LEU A 91 3.45 29.46 7.34
C LEU A 91 2.09 29.92 7.90
N VAL A 92 1.36 29.06 8.60
CA VAL A 92 0.06 29.41 9.21
C VAL A 92 0.31 30.31 10.43
N ARG A 93 -0.36 31.47 10.57
CA ARG A 93 -0.37 32.26 11.83
C ARG A 93 -1.63 31.93 12.62
N GLY A 94 -1.51 31.63 13.91
CA GLY A 94 -2.61 31.27 14.82
C GLY A 94 -2.46 29.87 15.43
N PHE A 95 -2.68 29.74 16.74
CA PHE A 95 -2.35 28.56 17.56
C PHE A 95 -3.37 27.39 17.39
N LEU A 96 -4.66 27.71 17.27
CA LEU A 96 -5.76 26.74 17.16
C LEU A 96 -5.82 25.96 15.82
N PRO A 97 -5.70 26.59 14.63
CA PRO A 97 -5.73 25.83 13.37
C PRO A 97 -4.50 24.93 13.18
N LYS A 98 -3.34 25.25 13.78
CA LYS A 98 -2.12 24.43 13.70
C LYS A 98 -2.26 23.09 14.42
N ILE A 99 -2.88 23.08 15.59
CA ILE A 99 -3.07 21.85 16.38
C ILE A 99 -4.00 20.89 15.64
N LEU A 100 -5.10 21.40 15.06
CA LEU A 100 -6.04 20.59 14.28
C LEU A 100 -5.40 19.99 13.02
N VAL A 101 -4.63 20.78 12.27
CA VAL A 101 -3.87 20.29 11.10
C VAL A 101 -2.84 19.24 11.53
N GLY A 102 -2.15 19.46 12.65
CA GLY A 102 -1.19 18.51 13.21
C GLY A 102 -1.82 17.16 13.58
N ILE A 103 -2.98 17.19 14.25
CA ILE A 103 -3.74 15.98 14.61
C ILE A 103 -4.21 15.24 13.36
N TYR A 104 -4.75 15.95 12.37
CA TYR A 104 -5.21 15.35 11.11
C TYR A 104 -4.07 14.64 10.38
N LEU A 105 -2.89 15.25 10.31
CA LEU A 105 -1.71 14.66 9.68
C LEU A 105 -1.12 13.50 10.50
N LEU A 106 -1.18 13.56 11.83
CA LEU A 106 -0.80 12.43 12.69
C LEU A 106 -1.68 11.21 12.42
N ILE A 107 -2.99 11.40 12.27
CA ILE A 107 -3.94 10.32 11.92
C ILE A 107 -3.57 9.68 10.58
N ILE A 108 -3.25 10.49 9.56
CA ILE A 108 -2.80 10.00 8.25
C ILE A 108 -1.49 9.21 8.39
N LEU A 109 -0.51 9.73 9.13
CA LEU A 109 0.78 9.08 9.37
C LEU A 109 0.62 7.73 10.08
N LEU A 110 -0.25 7.65 11.10
CA LEU A 110 -0.56 6.39 11.77
C LEU A 110 -1.24 5.39 10.82
N GLY A 111 -2.13 5.87 9.93
CA GLY A 111 -2.72 5.05 8.86
C GLY A 111 -1.69 4.50 7.87
N LEU A 112 -0.72 5.32 7.46
CA LEU A 112 0.37 4.86 6.60
C LEU A 112 1.29 3.88 7.32
N PHE A 113 1.62 4.15 8.58
CA PHE A 113 2.48 3.30 9.39
C PHE A 113 1.85 1.91 9.60
N THR A 114 0.57 1.84 9.95
CA THR A 114 -0.14 0.56 10.12
C THR A 114 -0.18 -0.24 8.81
N ASN A 115 -0.37 0.41 7.66
CA ASN A 115 -0.29 -0.23 6.34
C ASN A 115 1.11 -0.79 6.04
N ILE A 116 2.18 -0.07 6.38
CA ILE A 116 3.56 -0.53 6.21
C ILE A 116 3.83 -1.75 7.09
N ILE A 117 3.46 -1.70 8.36
CA ILE A 117 3.63 -2.83 9.29
C ILE A 117 2.87 -4.06 8.79
N LYS A 118 1.62 -3.88 8.35
CA LYS A 118 0.80 -4.95 7.77
C LYS A 118 1.51 -5.60 6.57
N ARG A 119 2.05 -4.79 5.65
CA ARG A 119 2.81 -5.29 4.49
C ARG A 119 4.04 -6.10 4.91
N ILE A 120 4.82 -5.62 5.87
CA ILE A 120 6.03 -6.31 6.36
C ILE A 120 5.67 -7.65 7.01
N VAL A 121 4.66 -7.67 7.89
CA VAL A 121 4.23 -8.88 8.60
C VAL A 121 3.69 -9.92 7.62
N THR A 122 2.83 -9.54 6.68
CA THR A 122 2.31 -10.46 5.67
C THR A 122 3.43 -11.04 4.82
N ARG A 123 4.39 -10.20 4.39
CA ARG A 123 5.52 -10.67 3.57
C ARG A 123 6.41 -11.67 4.30
N LYS A 124 6.61 -11.50 5.61
CA LYS A 124 7.33 -12.47 6.45
C LYS A 124 6.58 -13.80 6.61
N ARG A 125 5.23 -13.77 6.59
CA ARG A 125 4.36 -14.96 6.71
C ARG A 125 4.15 -15.70 5.38
N LEU A 126 4.30 -15.04 4.24
CA LEU A 126 4.09 -15.67 2.92
C LEU A 126 4.90 -16.97 2.71
N PRO A 127 6.21 -17.06 3.03
CA PRO A 127 6.98 -18.28 2.81
C PRO A 127 6.43 -19.51 3.54
N THR A 128 5.97 -19.35 4.79
CA THR A 128 5.39 -20.46 5.55
C THR A 128 4.04 -20.87 4.99
N LEU A 129 3.24 -19.91 4.51
CA LEU A 129 1.96 -20.20 3.86
C LEU A 129 2.14 -20.89 2.50
N LEU A 130 3.15 -20.48 1.72
CA LEU A 130 3.49 -21.14 0.45
C LEU A 130 4.01 -22.57 0.67
N LYS A 131 4.77 -22.82 1.73
CA LYS A 131 5.17 -24.18 2.13
C LYS A 131 3.95 -25.04 2.46
N ARG A 132 2.97 -24.49 3.19
CA ARG A 132 1.70 -25.19 3.45
C ARG A 132 0.94 -25.51 2.18
N LEU A 133 0.88 -24.58 1.22
CA LEU A 133 0.24 -24.81 -0.07
C LEU A 133 0.89 -25.95 -0.87
N GLN A 134 2.22 -26.11 -0.75
CA GLN A 134 2.94 -27.23 -1.39
C GLN A 134 2.61 -28.58 -0.75
N GLN A 135 2.40 -28.60 0.57
CA GLN A 135 2.07 -29.82 1.32
C GLN A 135 0.60 -30.21 1.16
N ASP A 136 -0.29 -29.23 1.24
CA ASP A 136 -1.72 -29.39 1.10
C ASP A 136 -2.27 -28.28 0.19
N PRO A 137 -2.43 -28.55 -1.12
CA PRO A 137 -2.98 -27.60 -2.07
C PRO A 137 -4.50 -27.52 -1.98
N GLY A 138 -5.03 -27.33 -0.77
CA GLY A 138 -6.45 -27.15 -0.50
C GLY A 138 -6.97 -25.76 -0.86
N ILE A 139 -8.26 -25.68 -1.21
CA ILE A 139 -8.93 -24.42 -1.61
C ILE A 139 -8.75 -23.30 -0.56
N LYS A 140 -8.95 -23.60 0.73
CA LYS A 140 -8.76 -22.65 1.84
C LYS A 140 -7.33 -22.11 1.94
N VAL A 141 -6.34 -22.91 1.54
CA VAL A 141 -4.93 -22.48 1.55
C VAL A 141 -4.67 -21.55 0.37
N PHE A 142 -5.22 -21.86 -0.81
CA PHE A 142 -5.20 -20.95 -1.96
C PHE A 142 -5.84 -19.59 -1.64
N GLU A 143 -7.03 -19.59 -1.03
CA GLU A 143 -7.72 -18.36 -0.61
C GLU A 143 -6.81 -17.49 0.27
N LYS A 144 -6.21 -18.08 1.32
CA LYS A 144 -5.26 -17.37 2.20
C LYS A 144 -4.05 -16.81 1.46
N VAL A 145 -3.51 -17.54 0.48
CA VAL A 145 -2.35 -17.08 -0.32
C VAL A 145 -2.76 -15.90 -1.19
N ILE A 146 -3.89 -16.00 -1.88
CA ILE A 146 -4.42 -14.94 -2.73
C ILE A 146 -4.71 -13.70 -1.89
N ASP A 147 -5.37 -13.85 -0.75
CA ASP A 147 -5.64 -12.76 0.19
C ASP A 147 -4.38 -12.11 0.73
N SER A 148 -3.36 -12.90 1.04
CA SER A 148 -2.08 -12.37 1.51
C SER A 148 -1.44 -11.48 0.43
N TYR A 149 -1.44 -11.92 -0.83
CA TYR A 149 -0.94 -11.10 -1.95
C TYR A 149 -1.80 -9.87 -2.21
N LEU A 150 -3.13 -9.98 -2.15
CA LEU A 150 -4.04 -8.84 -2.23
C LEU A 150 -3.78 -7.83 -1.11
N SER A 151 -3.50 -8.27 0.12
CA SER A 151 -3.26 -7.37 1.26
C SER A 151 -1.99 -6.54 1.13
N ILE A 152 -1.02 -7.02 0.34
CA ILE A 152 0.23 -6.30 0.03
C ILE A 152 0.22 -5.64 -1.36
N ASP A 153 -0.94 -5.65 -2.03
CA ASP A 153 -1.16 -5.07 -3.36
C ASP A 153 -0.32 -5.69 -4.48
N ASP A 154 0.09 -6.95 -4.31
CA ASP A 154 0.80 -7.71 -5.34
C ASP A 154 -0.22 -8.47 -6.21
N LEU A 155 -0.92 -7.71 -7.05
CA LEU A 155 -1.99 -8.22 -7.92
C LEU A 155 -1.50 -9.27 -8.91
N LYS A 156 -0.23 -9.19 -9.33
CA LYS A 156 0.38 -10.15 -10.26
C LYS A 156 0.45 -11.55 -9.64
N ASN A 157 0.99 -11.66 -8.43
CA ASN A 157 1.05 -12.95 -7.75
C ASN A 157 -0.33 -13.41 -7.30
N ALA A 158 -1.20 -12.50 -6.83
CA ALA A 158 -2.59 -12.85 -6.52
C ALA A 158 -3.29 -13.50 -7.73
N LEU A 159 -3.15 -12.91 -8.93
CA LEU A 159 -3.73 -13.46 -10.17
C LEU A 159 -3.13 -14.81 -10.55
N LYS A 160 -1.80 -14.96 -10.41
CA LYS A 160 -1.11 -16.24 -10.66
C LYS A 160 -1.69 -17.36 -9.79
N TYR A 161 -1.83 -17.12 -8.49
CA TYR A 161 -2.34 -18.13 -7.56
C TYR A 161 -3.85 -18.36 -7.72
N ALA A 162 -4.64 -17.32 -8.04
CA ALA A 162 -6.05 -17.48 -8.38
C ALA A 162 -6.25 -18.36 -9.63
N ASN A 163 -5.46 -18.16 -10.69
CA ASN A 163 -5.51 -19.01 -11.88
C ASN A 163 -5.07 -20.44 -11.59
N ASN A 164 -4.03 -20.63 -10.77
CA ASN A 164 -3.60 -21.97 -10.36
C ASN A 164 -4.68 -22.68 -9.54
N ALA A 165 -5.35 -21.96 -8.62
CA ALA A 165 -6.44 -22.49 -7.82
C ALA A 165 -7.62 -22.92 -8.71
N LEU A 166 -8.02 -22.07 -9.66
CA LEU A 166 -9.11 -22.37 -10.61
C LEU A 166 -8.79 -23.53 -11.57
N LYS A 167 -7.51 -23.80 -11.87
CA LYS A 167 -7.14 -25.01 -12.62
C LYS A 167 -7.42 -26.29 -11.83
N ARG A 168 -7.30 -26.23 -10.51
CA ARG A 168 -7.52 -27.38 -9.61
C ARG A 168 -8.97 -27.49 -9.15
N TYR A 169 -9.64 -26.34 -9.01
CA TYR A 169 -11.01 -26.19 -8.53
C TYR A 169 -11.80 -25.33 -9.53
N PRO A 170 -12.15 -25.88 -10.71
CA PRO A 170 -12.70 -25.11 -11.83
C PRO A 170 -14.09 -24.51 -11.57
N ASP A 171 -14.86 -25.09 -10.66
CA ASP A 171 -16.25 -24.68 -10.35
C ASP A 171 -16.38 -24.09 -8.95
N SER A 172 -15.36 -23.33 -8.54
CA SER A 172 -15.35 -22.68 -7.24
C SER A 172 -15.83 -21.22 -7.31
N ALA A 173 -17.02 -20.95 -6.78
CA ALA A 173 -17.58 -19.60 -6.70
C ALA A 173 -16.65 -18.62 -5.95
N ILE A 174 -16.05 -19.08 -4.84
CA ILE A 174 -15.13 -18.25 -4.04
C ILE A 174 -13.89 -17.86 -4.86
N LEU A 175 -13.30 -18.77 -5.63
CA LEU A 175 -12.12 -18.48 -6.44
C LEU A 175 -12.43 -17.57 -7.64
N PHE A 176 -13.61 -17.71 -8.25
CA PHE A 176 -14.09 -16.74 -9.25
C PHE A 176 -14.23 -15.35 -8.64
N THR A 177 -14.78 -15.25 -7.43
CA THR A 177 -14.92 -13.99 -6.71
C THR A 177 -13.56 -13.36 -6.41
N TYR A 178 -12.58 -14.13 -5.93
CA TYR A 178 -11.21 -13.63 -5.73
C TYR A 178 -10.57 -13.11 -7.01
N LYS A 179 -10.71 -13.83 -8.13
CA LYS A 179 -10.19 -13.38 -9.42
C LYS A 179 -10.87 -12.09 -9.89
N ALA A 180 -12.18 -11.96 -9.67
CA ALA A 180 -12.90 -10.72 -9.95
C ALA A 180 -12.40 -9.55 -9.10
N VAL A 181 -12.15 -9.76 -7.80
CA VAL A 181 -11.55 -8.75 -6.90
C VAL A 181 -10.18 -8.31 -7.40
N ILE A 182 -9.36 -9.24 -7.89
CA ILE A 182 -8.05 -8.91 -8.46
C ILE A 182 -8.20 -8.00 -9.68
N TYR A 183 -9.08 -8.35 -10.64
CA TYR A 183 -9.32 -7.50 -11.81
C TYR A 183 -9.89 -6.13 -11.43
N ARG A 184 -10.80 -6.09 -10.46
CA ARG A 184 -11.33 -4.85 -9.88
C ARG A 184 -10.25 -3.93 -9.34
N ARG A 185 -9.28 -4.48 -8.59
CA ARG A 185 -8.14 -3.71 -8.08
C ARG A 185 -7.13 -3.33 -9.17
N SER A 186 -7.10 -4.07 -10.28
CA SER A 186 -6.34 -3.70 -11.48
C SER A 186 -7.07 -2.69 -12.38
N HIS A 187 -8.26 -2.19 -11.99
CA HIS A 187 -9.12 -1.34 -12.81
C HIS A 187 -9.59 -2.02 -14.12
N GLU A 188 -9.61 -3.34 -14.15
CA GLU A 188 -10.08 -4.16 -15.27
C GLU A 188 -11.52 -4.68 -14.98
N ASP A 189 -12.43 -3.78 -14.61
CA ASP A 189 -13.76 -4.13 -14.11
C ASP A 189 -14.59 -4.94 -15.13
N GLU A 190 -14.42 -4.70 -16.43
CA GLU A 190 -15.04 -5.49 -17.51
C GLU A 190 -14.73 -6.98 -17.42
N LYS A 191 -13.51 -7.34 -17.01
CA LYS A 191 -13.09 -8.73 -16.83
C LYS A 191 -13.61 -9.33 -15.53
N ALA A 192 -13.96 -8.50 -14.54
CA ALA A 192 -14.52 -8.93 -13.27
C ALA A 192 -16.01 -9.33 -13.40
N VAL A 193 -16.77 -8.66 -14.27
CA VAL A 193 -18.20 -8.91 -14.47
C VAL A 193 -18.52 -10.38 -14.78
N PRO A 194 -17.96 -11.03 -15.82
CA PRO A 194 -18.29 -12.41 -16.15
C PRO A 194 -17.88 -13.41 -15.05
N LEU A 195 -16.85 -13.07 -14.26
CA LEU A 195 -16.42 -13.92 -13.15
C LEU A 195 -17.42 -13.87 -11.98
N ILE A 196 -17.94 -12.68 -11.66
CA ILE A 196 -18.98 -12.54 -10.62
C ILE A 196 -20.29 -13.18 -11.07
N LYS A 197 -20.66 -13.07 -12.36
CA LYS A 197 -21.80 -13.82 -12.94
C LYS A 197 -21.67 -15.30 -12.66
N LYS A 198 -20.54 -15.91 -13.08
CA LYS A 198 -20.28 -17.34 -12.86
C LYS A 198 -20.23 -17.70 -11.37
N ALA A 199 -19.66 -16.85 -10.52
CA ALA A 199 -19.63 -17.08 -9.07
C ALA A 199 -21.04 -17.15 -8.46
N LEU A 200 -21.93 -16.24 -8.86
CA LEU A 200 -23.32 -16.19 -8.38
C LEU A 200 -24.22 -17.24 -9.02
N GLU A 201 -23.91 -17.74 -10.22
CA GLU A 201 -24.58 -18.90 -10.80
C GLU A 201 -24.28 -20.18 -9.98
N ILE A 202 -23.03 -20.34 -9.55
CA ILE A 202 -22.60 -21.50 -8.73
C ILE A 202 -23.10 -21.36 -7.28
N GLU A 203 -22.92 -20.19 -6.67
CA GLU A 203 -23.36 -19.90 -5.29
C GLU A 203 -24.20 -18.60 -5.24
N PRO A 204 -25.52 -18.67 -5.49
CA PRO A 204 -26.39 -17.49 -5.54
C PRO A 204 -26.48 -16.71 -4.22
N ARG A 205 -26.22 -17.38 -3.09
CA ARG A 205 -26.26 -16.80 -1.74
C ARG A 205 -24.87 -16.37 -1.23
N SER A 206 -23.85 -16.37 -2.09
CA SER A 206 -22.51 -15.95 -1.71
C SER A 206 -22.49 -14.45 -1.38
N ARG A 207 -22.41 -14.12 -0.08
CA ARG A 207 -22.31 -12.73 0.40
C ARG A 207 -21.10 -12.03 -0.22
N PHE A 208 -19.98 -12.74 -0.35
CA PHE A 208 -18.74 -12.18 -0.89
C PHE A 208 -18.88 -11.82 -2.38
N ALA A 209 -19.46 -12.71 -3.19
CA ALA A 209 -19.72 -12.42 -4.59
C ALA A 209 -20.70 -11.24 -4.76
N ARG A 210 -21.77 -11.20 -3.94
CA ARG A 210 -22.77 -10.12 -3.93
C ARG A 210 -22.15 -8.76 -3.56
N GLU A 211 -21.19 -8.73 -2.64
CA GLU A 211 -20.47 -7.51 -2.29
C GLU A 211 -19.71 -6.93 -3.48
N VAL A 212 -18.98 -7.79 -4.21
CA VAL A 212 -18.22 -7.36 -5.39
C VAL A 212 -19.16 -6.93 -6.52
N GLU A 213 -20.28 -7.64 -6.69
CA GLU A 213 -21.34 -7.28 -7.63
C GLU A 213 -21.90 -5.89 -7.38
N MET A 214 -22.30 -5.56 -6.14
CA MET A 214 -22.82 -4.24 -5.80
C MET A 214 -21.83 -3.14 -6.14
N LYS A 215 -20.53 -3.37 -5.87
CA LYS A 215 -19.49 -2.41 -6.22
C LYS A 215 -19.30 -2.27 -7.74
N LEU A 216 -19.55 -3.31 -8.54
CA LEU A 216 -19.52 -3.23 -10.01
C LEU A 216 -20.75 -2.50 -10.55
N GLN A 217 -21.93 -2.76 -9.98
CA GLN A 217 -23.18 -2.06 -10.32
C GLN A 217 -23.09 -0.57 -10.02
N GLY A 218 -22.48 -0.19 -8.89
CA GLY A 218 -22.21 1.22 -8.55
C GLY A 218 -21.28 1.94 -9.54
N LEU A 219 -20.54 1.18 -10.35
CA LEU A 219 -19.73 1.71 -11.45
C LEU A 219 -20.43 1.66 -12.82
N GLY A 220 -21.73 1.30 -12.85
CA GLY A 220 -22.53 1.23 -14.07
C GLY A 220 -22.50 -0.13 -14.80
N PHE A 221 -21.79 -1.13 -14.28
CA PHE A 221 -21.75 -2.46 -14.92
C PHE A 221 -23.00 -3.28 -14.61
N LYS A 222 -23.63 -3.84 -15.65
CA LYS A 222 -24.79 -4.73 -15.53
C LYS A 222 -24.34 -6.18 -15.29
N VAL A 223 -24.27 -6.58 -14.02
CA VAL A 223 -23.84 -7.93 -13.63
C VAL A 223 -25.01 -8.93 -13.64
N PHE A 224 -26.19 -8.64 -13.08
CA PHE A 224 -27.45 -9.37 -13.27
C PHE A 224 -28.60 -8.54 -12.64
N PRO A 225 -29.87 -8.65 -13.07
CA PRO A 225 -31.00 -8.28 -12.22
C PRO A 225 -31.05 -9.21 -10.99
N PRO A 226 -31.47 -8.75 -9.80
CA PRO A 226 -31.54 -9.59 -8.60
C PRO A 226 -32.36 -10.86 -8.88
N PRO A 227 -31.94 -12.04 -8.36
CA PRO A 227 -32.66 -13.28 -8.60
C PRO A 227 -34.12 -13.14 -8.13
N LYS A 228 -35.07 -13.63 -8.93
CA LYS A 228 -36.52 -13.53 -8.66
C LYS A 228 -36.93 -14.03 -7.26
N SER A 229 -36.12 -14.89 -6.64
CA SER A 229 -36.31 -15.38 -5.26
C SER A 229 -36.07 -14.33 -4.18
N PHE A 230 -35.44 -13.19 -4.49
CA PHE A 230 -35.24 -12.07 -3.55
C PHE A 230 -36.52 -11.24 -3.37
N TRP A 231 -37.48 -11.33 -4.30
CA TRP A 231 -38.79 -10.68 -4.23
C TRP A 231 -39.89 -11.59 -3.65
N LYS A 232 -39.51 -12.69 -3.00
CA LYS A 232 -40.41 -13.55 -2.22
C LYS A 232 -40.05 -13.45 -0.74
N LEU A 233 -40.33 -12.30 -0.14
CA LEU A 233 -40.53 -12.11 1.29
C LEU A 233 -41.68 -11.12 1.45
#